data_AF-A0A1F6ZFA6-F1
#
_entry.id   AF-A0A1F6ZFA6-F1
#
_cell.length_a   1.000
_cell.length_b   1.000
_cell.length_c   1.000
_cell.angle_alpha   90.00
_cell.angle_beta   90.00
_cell.angle_gamma   90.00
#
_symmetry.space_group_name_H-M   'P 1'
#
loop_
_entity.id
_entity.type
_entity.pdbx_description
1 polymer ?
#
loop_
_entity_poly.entity_id
_entity_poly.type
_entity_poly.pdbx_seq_one_letter_code
_entity_poly.pdbx_strand_id
1 'polypeptide(L)' 'MVLKTFNLEEETYKKFSEFCRQNGISMSKQIDIFIKAQLEEKPKVRAEYLCRLEAIRKGKFIKVGGIEDFKKRYA' A
#
# COMPACT_ATOMS: atom_id res chain seq x y z
N MET A 1 -26.57 -10.57 7.92
CA MET A 1 -25.71 -9.40 7.65
C MET A 1 -26.16 -8.26 8.55
N VAL A 2 -25.25 -7.58 9.24
CA VAL A 2 -25.57 -6.41 10.08
C VAL A 2 -25.30 -5.17 9.26
N LEU A 3 -26.30 -4.28 9.11
CA LEU A 3 -26.11 -3.01 8.43
C LEU A 3 -25.10 -2.16 9.22
N LYS A 4 -24.06 -1.67 8.54
CA LYS A 4 -23.08 -0.74 9.12
C LYS A 4 -23.27 0.61 8.45
N THR A 5 -23.57 1.62 9.26
CA THR A 5 -23.73 3.00 8.83
C THR A 5 -22.58 3.83 9.40
N PHE A 6 -22.05 4.71 8.58
CA PHE A 6 -20.97 5.64 8.96
C PHE A 6 -21.20 6.95 8.20
N ASN A 7 -20.89 8.05 8.86
CA ASN A 7 -20.93 9.37 8.23
C ASN A 7 -19.60 9.62 7.52
N LEU A 8 -19.65 9.89 6.23
CA LEU A 8 -18.50 10.26 5.41
C LEU A 8 -18.76 11.63 4.79
N GLU A 9 -17.69 12.38 4.60
CA GLU A 9 -17.74 13.56 3.76
C GLU A 9 -18.09 13.19 2.32
N GLU A 10 -18.94 14.00 1.68
CA GLU A 10 -19.50 13.69 0.36
C GLU A 10 -18.40 13.54 -0.71
N GLU A 11 -17.39 14.41 -0.70
CA GLU A 11 -16.29 14.36 -1.67
C GLU A 11 -15.45 13.09 -1.49
N THR A 12 -15.16 12.74 -0.24
CA THR A 12 -14.43 11.51 0.10
C THR A 12 -15.20 10.27 -0.34
N TYR A 13 -16.51 10.23 -0.10
CA TYR A 13 -17.38 9.16 -0.55
C TYR A 13 -17.38 9.02 -2.08
N LYS A 14 -17.52 10.13 -2.81
CA LYS A 14 -17.53 10.13 -4.30
C LYS A 14 -16.23 9.57 -4.86
N LYS A 15 -15.09 10.09 -4.42
CA LYS A 15 -13.76 9.63 -4.87
C LYS A 15 -13.56 8.13 -4.59
N PHE A 16 -13.94 7.68 -3.39
CA PHE A 16 -13.79 6.28 -3.01
C PHE A 16 -14.74 5.36 -3.78
N SER A 17 -15.98 5.78 -4.02
CA SER A 17 -16.95 5.06 -4.83
C SER A 17 -16.47 4.92 -6.29
N GLU A 18 -15.93 5.98 -6.88
CA GLU A 18 -15.34 5.95 -8.22
C GLU A 18 -14.15 5.02 -8.29
N PHE A 19 -13.23 5.09 -7.30
CA PHE A 19 -12.11 4.17 -7.18
C PHE A 19 -12.58 2.70 -7.15
N CYS A 20 -13.58 2.38 -6.34
CA CYS A 20 -14.11 1.02 -6.25
C CYS A 20 -14.72 0.57 -7.59
N ARG A 21 -15.45 1.46 -8.28
CA ARG A 21 -16.04 1.18 -9.59
C ARG A 21 -14.98 0.94 -10.66
N GLN A 22 -13.94 1.77 -10.72
CA GLN A 22 -12.85 1.64 -11.70
C GLN A 22 -12.08 0.33 -11.54
N ASN A 23 -11.93 -0.15 -10.31
CA ASN A 23 -11.22 -1.40 -10.01
C ASN A 23 -12.14 -2.63 -10.02
N GLY A 24 -13.44 -2.48 -10.29
CA GLY A 24 -14.40 -3.59 -10.31
C GLY A 24 -14.64 -4.22 -8.93
N ILE A 25 -14.44 -3.45 -7.85
CA ILE A 25 -14.54 -3.93 -6.47
C ILE A 25 -15.80 -3.38 -5.81
N SER A 26 -16.50 -4.22 -5.05
CA SER A 26 -17.60 -3.76 -4.19
C SER A 26 -17.08 -2.87 -3.07
N MET A 27 -17.71 -1.73 -2.87
CA MET A 27 -17.35 -0.77 -1.82
C MET A 27 -17.39 -1.40 -0.42
N SER A 28 -18.40 -2.22 -0.10
CA SER A 28 -18.47 -2.93 1.18
C SER A 28 -17.31 -3.90 1.37
N LYS A 29 -16.87 -4.56 0.29
CA LYS A 29 -15.72 -5.47 0.32
C LYS A 29 -14.41 -4.71 0.54
N GLN A 30 -14.25 -3.55 -0.09
CA GLN A 30 -13.08 -2.71 0.11
C GLN A 30 -12.99 -2.16 1.54
N ILE A 31 -14.12 -1.77 2.12
CA ILE A 31 -14.17 -1.32 3.52
C ILE A 31 -13.81 -2.46 4.48
N ASP A 32 -14.34 -3.66 4.25
CA ASP A 32 -14.01 -4.84 5.08
C ASP A 32 -12.51 -5.19 4.99
N ILE A 33 -11.94 -5.16 3.78
CA ILE A 33 -10.49 -5.34 3.56
C ILE A 33 -9.69 -4.26 4.30
N PHE A 34 -10.10 -3.01 4.19
CA PHE A 34 -9.43 -1.90 4.87
C PHE A 34 -9.43 -2.08 6.39
N ILE A 35 -10.59 -2.40 6.98
CA ILE A 35 -10.71 -2.63 8.43
C ILE A 35 -9.84 -3.82 8.86
N LYS A 36 -9.85 -4.93 8.12
CA LYS A 36 -9.00 -6.09 8.38
C LYS A 36 -7.52 -5.74 8.31
N ALA A 37 -7.11 -5.01 7.27
CA ALA A 37 -5.73 -4.55 7.13
C ALA A 37 -5.32 -3.68 8.33
N GLN A 38 -6.16 -2.75 8.78
CA GLN A 38 -5.84 -1.92 9.96
C GLN A 38 -5.76 -2.73 11.27
N LEU A 39 -6.51 -3.83 11.41
CA LEU A 39 -6.48 -4.68 12.60
C LEU A 39 -5.32 -5.69 12.57
N GLU A 40 -4.99 -6.24 11.40
CA GLU A 40 -3.97 -7.26 11.20
C GLU A 40 -2.57 -6.67 11.02
N GLU A 41 -2.44 -5.55 10.29
CA GLU A 41 -1.21 -4.75 10.25
C GLU A 41 -1.05 -4.03 11.59
N LYS A 42 -0.57 -4.75 12.61
CA LYS A 42 0.04 -4.10 13.75
C LYS A 42 1.13 -3.15 13.19
N PRO A 43 1.16 -1.87 13.57
CA PRO A 43 2.11 -0.88 13.04
C PRO A 43 3.61 -1.23 13.23
N LYS A 44 3.91 -2.32 13.94
CA LYS A 44 5.24 -2.89 14.12
C LYS A 44 5.97 -3.18 12.80
N VAL A 45 5.30 -3.71 11.78
CA VAL A 45 5.95 -4.03 10.48
C VAL A 45 6.35 -2.75 9.72
N ARG A 46 5.60 -1.66 9.95
CA ARG A 46 5.88 -0.36 9.32
C ARG A 46 7.18 0.25 9.83
N ALA A 47 7.52 0.09 11.11
CA ALA A 47 8.76 0.63 11.68
C ALA A 47 10.01 -0.02 11.06
N GLU A 48 10.04 -1.35 10.96
CA GLU A 48 11.17 -2.07 10.35
C GLU A 48 11.28 -1.74 8.85
N TYR A 49 10.15 -1.70 8.13
CA TYR A 49 10.12 -1.33 6.73
C TYR A 49 10.59 0.11 6.48
N LEU A 50 10.17 1.07 7.30
CA LEU A 50 10.63 2.46 7.26
C LEU A 50 12.13 2.56 7.56
N CYS A 51 12.63 1.77 8.51
CA CYS A 51 14.06 1.72 8.82
C CYS A 51 14.87 1.18 7.64
N ARG A 52 14.39 0.12 6.96
CA ARG A 52 15.01 -0.40 5.73
C ARG A 52 14.98 0.65 4.60
N LEU A 53 13.88 1.37 4.42
CA LEU A 53 13.78 2.45 3.43
C LEU A 53 14.74 3.61 3.73
N GLU A 54 14.91 3.98 5.00
CA GLU A 54 15.90 4.98 5.40
C GLU A 54 17.34 4.52 5.17
N ALA A 55 17.65 3.27 5.51
CA ALA A 55 18.97 2.69 5.27
C ALA A 55 19.28 2.66 3.77
N ILE A 56 18.28 2.37 2.93
CA ILE A 56 18.39 2.48 1.49
C ILE A 56 18.66 3.94 1.10
N ARG A 57 17.81 4.89 1.48
CA ARG A 57 17.98 6.31 1.13
C ARG A 57 19.32 6.92 1.56
N LYS A 58 19.86 6.50 2.72
CA LYS A 58 21.16 6.94 3.25
C LYS A 58 22.34 6.13 2.70
N GLY A 59 22.08 4.99 2.07
CA GLY A 59 23.08 4.12 1.49
C GLY A 59 23.73 4.74 0.26
N LYS A 60 25.06 4.68 0.19
CA LYS A 60 25.81 5.00 -1.04
C LYS A 60 25.67 3.84 -2.02
N PHE A 61 24.62 3.87 -2.84
CA PHE A 61 24.44 2.85 -3.87
C PHE A 61 25.36 3.08 -5.06
N ILE A 62 25.91 1.98 -5.56
CA ILE A 62 26.63 1.96 -6.83
C ILE A 62 25.56 1.89 -7.92
N LYS A 63 25.56 2.85 -8.85
CA LYS A 63 24.75 2.74 -10.07
C LYS A 63 25.29 1.57 -10.89
N VAL A 64 24.55 0.47 -10.85
CA VAL A 64 24.73 -0.62 -11.80
C VAL A 64 23.87 -0.24 -13.00
N GLY A 65 24.48 -0.07 -14.17
CA GLY A 65 23.86 0.50 -15.36
C GLY A 65 22.70 -0.33 -15.90
N GLY A 66 22.89 -0.95 -17.06
CA GLY A 66 21.86 -1.78 -17.69
C GLY A 66 21.66 -3.12 -16.98
N ILE A 67 20.60 -3.83 -17.35
CA ILE A 67 20.34 -5.20 -16.88
C ILE A 67 21.51 -6.16 -17.23
N GLU A 68 22.19 -5.94 -18.35
CA GLU A 68 23.37 -6.72 -18.75
C GLU A 68 24.55 -6.49 -17.81
N ASP A 69 24.80 -5.24 -17.41
CA ASP A 69 25.86 -4.89 -16.43
C ASP A 69 25.58 -5.47 -15.05
N PHE A 70 24.30 -5.53 -14.67
CA PHE A 70 23.87 -6.15 -13.43
C PHE A 70 24.14 -7.65 -13.42
N LYS A 71 23.75 -8.36 -14.49
CA LYS A 71 23.97 -9.81 -14.61
C LYS A 71 25.46 -10.14 -14.58
N LYS A 72 26.30 -9.38 -15.30
CA LYS A 72 27.75 -9.62 -15.35
C LYS A 72 28.45 -9.51 -13.98
N ARG A 73 27.86 -8.77 -13.03
CA ARG A 73 28.49 -8.49 -11.73
C ARG A 73 28.04 -9.44 -10.61
N TYR A 74 26.86 -10.02 -10.72
CA TYR A 74 26.22 -10.78 -9.63
C TYR A 74 25.73 -12.17 -10.05
N ALA A 75 25.87 -12.57 -11.31
CA ALA A 75 25.69 -13.93 -11.79
C ALA A 75 27.05 -14.53 -12.17
#